data_AF-A0A7S3FN98-F1
#
_entry.id   AF-A0A7S3FN98-F1
#
_cell.length_a   1.000
_cell.length_b   1.000
_cell.length_c   1.000
_cell.angle_alpha   90.00
_cell.angle_beta   90.00
_cell.angle_gamma   90.00
#
_symmetry.space_group_name_H-M   'P 1'
#
loop_
_entity.id
_entity.type
_entity.pdbx_description
1 polymer ?
#
loop_
_entity_poly.entity_id
_entity_poly.type
_entity_poly.pdbx_seq_one_letter_code
_entity_poly.pdbx_strand_id
1 'polypeptide(L)'
;GQVYEFLGLSVGLVQQGMSTAERKAAYAADITYVTNSEVGFDYLRDNLAITAADVVLRPEGLNFCVVDEGDSVLIDEARVPLIISAKTAVNPAERCETATKLAAALEATVHYEVFE
;
A
#
# COMPACT_ATOMS: atom_id res chain seq x y z
N GLY A 1 1.29 -15.16 -21.77
CA GLY A 1 0.06 -14.75 -22.44
C GLY A 1 0.19 -15.02 -23.91
N GLN A 2 0.07 -16.28 -24.31
CA GLN A 2 0.50 -16.75 -25.64
C GLN A 2 -0.21 -16.05 -26.80
N VAL A 3 -1.49 -15.69 -26.64
CA VAL A 3 -2.24 -14.95 -27.66
C VAL A 3 -1.74 -13.51 -27.78
N TYR A 4 -1.55 -12.80 -26.67
CA TYR A 4 -1.03 -11.43 -26.67
C TYR A 4 0.40 -11.37 -27.21
N GLU A 5 1.26 -12.29 -26.78
CA GLU A 5 2.63 -12.44 -27.27
C GLU A 5 2.67 -12.74 -28.77
N PHE A 6 1.78 -13.62 -29.25
CA PHE A 6 1.61 -13.88 -30.69
C PHE A 6 1.23 -12.63 -31.48
N LEU A 7 0.44 -11.73 -30.88
CA LEU A 7 0.07 -10.43 -31.45
C LEU A 7 1.15 -9.34 -31.28
N GLY A 8 2.31 -9.68 -30.70
CA GLY A 8 3.44 -8.77 -30.50
C GLY A 8 3.35 -7.90 -29.24
N LEU A 9 2.44 -8.21 -28.32
CA LEU A 9 2.33 -7.52 -27.03
C LEU A 9 3.15 -8.25 -25.96
N SER A 10 3.80 -7.48 -25.09
CA SER A 10 4.50 -8.00 -23.92
C SER A 10 3.54 -8.27 -22.76
N VAL A 11 3.77 -9.37 -22.03
CA VAL A 11 2.96 -9.77 -20.88
C VAL A 11 3.83 -9.97 -19.65
N GLY A 12 3.52 -9.23 -18.58
CA GLY A 12 4.15 -9.33 -17.29
C GLY A 12 3.27 -10.06 -16.28
N LEU A 13 3.90 -10.66 -15.27
CA LEU A 13 3.24 -11.29 -14.14
C LEU A 13 3.91 -10.82 -12.85
N VAL A 14 3.13 -10.30 -11.92
CA VAL A 14 3.61 -9.89 -10.59
C VAL A 14 3.21 -10.96 -9.57
N GLN A 15 4.19 -11.43 -8.82
CA GLN A 15 4.05 -12.47 -7.81
C GLN A 15 4.73 -12.05 -6.50
N GLN A 16 4.25 -12.65 -5.42
CA GLN A 16 4.88 -12.50 -4.11
C GLN A 16 6.36 -12.92 -4.16
N GLY A 17 7.23 -12.16 -3.50
CA GLY A 17 8.66 -12.47 -3.41
C GLY A 17 9.51 -11.96 -4.57
N MET A 18 8.92 -11.43 -5.64
CA MET A 18 9.66 -10.74 -6.70
C MET A 18 10.36 -9.50 -6.14
N SER A 19 11.60 -9.31 -6.57
CA SER A 19 12.40 -8.12 -6.30
C SER A 19 11.81 -6.87 -6.95
N THR A 20 12.20 -5.69 -6.48
CA THR A 20 11.80 -4.40 -7.06
C THR A 20 12.12 -4.31 -8.56
N ALA A 21 13.26 -4.85 -8.99
CA ALA A 21 13.66 -4.85 -10.40
C ALA A 21 12.76 -5.76 -11.26
N GLU A 22 12.44 -6.96 -10.76
CA GLU A 22 11.52 -7.88 -11.45
C GLU A 22 10.10 -7.31 -11.53
N ARG A 23 9.62 -6.65 -10.46
CA ARG A 23 8.31 -5.98 -10.46
C ARG A 23 8.25 -4.84 -11.47
N LYS A 24 9.27 -3.97 -11.51
CA LYS A 24 9.36 -2.91 -12.53
C LYS A 24 9.29 -3.48 -13.94
N ALA A 25 10.02 -4.56 -14.22
CA ALA A 25 9.98 -5.21 -15.52
C ALA A 25 8.59 -5.78 -15.84
N ALA A 26 7.93 -6.41 -14.87
CA ALA A 26 6.57 -6.94 -15.04
C ALA A 26 5.52 -5.83 -15.27
N TYR A 27 5.61 -4.72 -14.55
CA TYR A 27 4.74 -3.57 -14.75
C TYR A 27 5.03 -2.82 -16.05
N ALA A 28 6.24 -2.91 -16.62
CA ALA A 28 6.59 -2.28 -17.89
C ALA A 28 6.02 -3.00 -19.12
N ALA A 29 5.55 -4.25 -18.98
CA ALA A 29 4.93 -5.01 -20.07
C ALA A 29 3.57 -4.43 -20.47
N ASP A 30 3.17 -4.51 -21.73
CA ASP A 30 1.90 -3.93 -22.23
C ASP A 30 0.68 -4.36 -21.41
N ILE A 31 0.66 -5.64 -21.00
CA ILE A 31 -0.36 -6.24 -20.14
C ILE A 31 0.32 -6.83 -18.91
N THR A 32 -0.16 -6.52 -17.71
CA THR A 32 0.37 -7.09 -16.46
C THR A 32 -0.73 -7.86 -15.73
N TYR A 33 -0.49 -9.13 -15.44
CA TYR A 33 -1.29 -9.92 -14.51
C TYR A 33 -0.76 -9.74 -13.09
N VAL A 34 -1.67 -9.48 -12.15
CA VAL A 34 -1.33 -9.21 -10.74
C VAL A 34 -2.55 -9.50 -9.88
N THR A 35 -2.34 -9.93 -8.63
CA THR A 35 -3.44 -10.07 -7.66
C THR A 35 -3.77 -8.72 -7.02
N ASN A 36 -4.99 -8.56 -6.53
CA ASN A 36 -5.43 -7.33 -5.86
C ASN A 36 -4.52 -6.92 -4.68
N SER A 37 -4.05 -7.90 -3.90
CA SER A 37 -3.17 -7.69 -2.76
C SER A 37 -1.81 -7.17 -3.20
N GLU A 38 -1.23 -7.75 -4.26
CA GLU A 38 0.10 -7.36 -4.76
C GLU A 38 0.09 -5.95 -5.33
N VAL A 39 -0.88 -5.60 -6.18
CA VAL A 39 -0.98 -4.25 -6.74
C VAL A 39 -1.31 -3.21 -5.65
N GLY A 40 -2.14 -3.57 -4.68
CA GLY A 40 -2.47 -2.69 -3.55
C GLY A 40 -1.25 -2.42 -2.66
N PHE A 41 -0.46 -3.45 -2.33
CA PHE A 41 0.77 -3.26 -1.57
C PHE A 41 1.87 -2.56 -2.36
N ASP A 42 1.99 -2.79 -3.67
CA ASP A 42 2.91 -2.05 -4.53
C ASP A 42 2.54 -0.56 -4.57
N TYR A 43 1.26 -0.23 -4.71
CA TYR A 43 0.79 1.15 -4.62
C TYR A 43 1.11 1.80 -3.27
N LEU A 44 0.84 1.10 -2.16
CA LEU A 44 1.18 1.61 -0.83
C LEU A 44 2.70 1.79 -0.63
N ARG A 45 3.52 0.84 -1.10
CA ARG A 45 4.98 0.93 -1.03
C ARG A 45 5.54 2.06 -1.87
N ASP A 46 5.00 2.29 -3.06
CA ASP A 46 5.40 3.38 -3.94
C ASP A 46 5.12 4.76 -3.33
N ASN A 47 4.02 4.91 -2.58
CA ASN A 47 3.69 6.15 -1.86
C ASN A 47 4.55 6.37 -0.59
N LEU A 48 5.28 5.34 -0.14
CA LEU A 48 6.25 5.43 0.95
C LEU A 48 7.70 5.50 0.45
N ALA A 49 7.92 5.37 -0.86
CA ALA A 49 9.25 5.35 -1.45
C ALA A 49 9.96 6.70 -1.28
N ILE A 50 11.20 6.65 -0.79
CA ILE A 50 12.03 7.85 -0.61
C ILE A 50 12.65 8.27 -1.95
N THR A 51 12.95 7.30 -2.81
CA THR A 51 13.57 7.54 -4.11
C THR A 51 12.68 7.06 -5.24
N ALA A 52 12.72 7.76 -6.38
CA ALA A 52 12.02 7.33 -7.59
C ALA A 52 12.54 5.97 -8.12
N ALA A 53 13.76 5.57 -7.74
CA ALA A 53 14.32 4.27 -8.09
C ALA A 53 13.60 3.12 -7.36
N ASP A 54 12.91 3.38 -6.25
CA ASP A 54 12.20 2.35 -5.48
C ASP A 54 10.74 2.15 -5.93
N VAL A 55 10.20 3.08 -6.74
CA VAL A 55 8.83 3.02 -7.28
C VAL A 55 8.71 1.92 -8.34
N VAL A 56 7.78 0.98 -8.19
CA VAL A 56 7.61 -0.15 -9.13
C VAL A 56 6.51 0.05 -10.16
N LEU A 57 5.45 0.78 -9.81
CA LEU A 57 4.36 1.10 -10.73
C LEU A 57 4.82 2.12 -11.78
N ARG A 58 4.05 2.20 -12.88
CA ARG A 58 4.35 3.13 -13.96
C ARG A 58 4.22 4.59 -13.48
N PRO A 59 5.10 5.50 -13.95
CA PRO A 59 5.03 6.91 -13.59
C PRO A 59 3.75 7.60 -14.10
N GLU A 60 3.14 7.07 -15.16
CA GLU A 60 1.86 7.53 -15.74
C GLU A 60 0.65 7.23 -14.83
N GLY A 61 0.84 6.41 -13.79
CA GLY A 61 -0.22 5.96 -12.88
C GLY A 61 -0.92 4.66 -13.34
N LEU A 62 -2.10 4.40 -12.76
CA LEU A 62 -2.95 3.25 -13.08
C LEU A 62 -3.90 3.62 -14.22
N ASN A 63 -3.74 3.00 -15.39
CA ASN A 63 -4.52 3.36 -16.59
C ASN A 63 -5.87 2.64 -16.68
N PHE A 64 -5.83 1.31 -16.68
CA PHE A 64 -7.01 0.46 -16.88
C PHE A 64 -6.80 -0.89 -16.18
N CYS A 65 -7.87 -1.46 -15.65
CA CYS A 65 -7.85 -2.80 -15.08
C CYS A 65 -9.10 -3.59 -15.49
N VAL A 66 -8.92 -4.89 -15.67
CA VAL A 66 -10.01 -5.85 -15.74
C VAL A 66 -9.86 -6.74 -14.52
N VAL A 67 -10.90 -6.78 -13.69
CA VAL A 67 -10.90 -7.57 -12.46
C VAL A 67 -11.66 -8.86 -12.74
N ASP A 68 -10.94 -9.98 -12.71
CA ASP A 68 -11.56 -11.30 -12.67
C ASP A 68 -12.16 -11.55 -11.27
N GLU A 69 -13.30 -12.24 -11.20
CA GLU A 69 -14.07 -12.42 -9.95
C GLU A 69 -14.34 -11.08 -9.21
N GLY A 70 -14.83 -10.08 -9.94
CA GLY A 70 -14.99 -8.73 -9.43
C GLY A 70 -15.88 -8.59 -8.18
N ASP A 71 -16.84 -9.49 -7.98
CA ASP A 71 -17.66 -9.57 -6.76
C ASP A 71 -16.83 -9.99 -5.55
N SER A 72 -16.05 -11.07 -5.66
CA SER A 72 -15.12 -11.50 -4.60
C SER A 72 -14.13 -10.39 -4.24
N VAL A 73 -13.51 -9.77 -5.25
CA VAL A 73 -12.45 -8.77 -5.03
C VAL A 73 -12.99 -7.44 -4.51
N LEU A 74 -14.05 -6.89 -5.13
CA LEU A 74 -14.51 -5.53 -4.84
C LEU A 74 -15.57 -5.45 -3.74
N ILE A 75 -16.19 -6.58 -3.36
CA ILE A 75 -17.20 -6.63 -2.30
C ILE A 75 -16.67 -7.39 -1.09
N ASP A 76 -16.27 -8.66 -1.28
CA ASP A 76 -15.95 -9.52 -0.13
C ASP A 76 -14.61 -9.18 0.50
N GLU A 77 -13.57 -9.01 -0.32
CA GLU A 77 -12.21 -8.70 0.13
C GLU A 77 -12.03 -7.23 0.51
N ALA A 78 -12.83 -6.32 -0.06
CA ALA A 78 -12.78 -4.88 0.24
C ALA A 78 -13.04 -4.54 1.71
N ARG A 79 -13.57 -5.48 2.50
CA ARG A 79 -13.77 -5.33 3.95
C ARG A 79 -12.47 -5.38 4.75
N VAL A 80 -11.39 -5.94 4.19
CA VAL A 80 -10.10 -6.08 4.86
C VAL A 80 -9.14 -5.02 4.31
N PRO A 81 -8.73 -4.02 5.12
CA PRO A 81 -7.81 -3.00 4.66
C PRO A 81 -6.39 -3.56 4.47
N LEU A 82 -5.69 -3.08 3.44
CA LEU A 82 -4.27 -3.34 3.24
C LEU A 82 -3.44 -2.41 4.13
N ILE A 83 -2.59 -2.98 4.99
CA ILE A 83 -1.82 -2.23 5.99
C ILE A 83 -0.34 -2.62 5.89
N ILE A 84 0.54 -1.61 5.81
CA ILE A 84 1.99 -1.77 5.96
C ILE A 84 2.38 -1.35 7.38
N SER A 85 2.78 -2.31 8.20
CA SER A 85 3.25 -2.04 9.57
C SER A 85 4.76 -1.87 9.60
N ALA A 86 5.23 -0.70 10.06
CA ALA A 86 6.64 -0.46 10.36
C ALA A 86 6.89 -0.64 11.86
N LYS A 87 8.01 -1.27 12.22
CA LYS A 87 8.46 -1.30 13.62
C LYS A 87 8.98 0.08 13.99
N THR A 88 8.33 0.76 14.93
CA THR A 88 8.85 2.01 15.50
C THR A 88 9.77 1.68 16.69
N ALA A 89 10.90 2.38 16.79
CA ALA A 89 11.82 2.25 17.92
C ALA A 89 11.26 2.80 19.25
N VAL A 90 10.17 3.55 19.18
CA VAL A 90 9.57 4.20 20.35
C VAL A 90 8.55 3.27 20.98
N ASN A 91 8.75 2.96 22.26
CA ASN A 91 7.82 2.16 23.04
C ASN A 91 6.51 2.94 23.26
N PRO A 92 5.36 2.48 22.71
CA PRO A 92 4.09 3.18 22.90
C PRO A 92 3.70 3.30 24.38
N ALA A 93 4.06 2.31 25.21
CA ALA A 93 3.72 2.30 26.63
C ALA A 93 4.36 3.46 27.39
N GLU A 94 5.62 3.77 27.12
CA GLU A 94 6.36 4.86 27.76
C GLU A 94 5.76 6.24 27.42
N ARG A 95 5.33 6.42 26.16
CA ARG A 95 4.64 7.65 25.73
C ARG A 95 3.29 7.81 26.42
N CYS A 96 2.52 6.74 26.53
CA CYS A 96 1.23 6.76 27.22
C CYS A 96 1.39 7.08 28.72
N GLU A 97 2.41 6.52 29.37
CA GLU A 97 2.69 6.82 30.78
C GLU A 97 3.08 8.30 30.97
N THR A 98 3.94 8.82 30.10
CA THR A 98 4.35 10.23 30.13
C THR A 98 3.18 11.16 29.87
N ALA A 99 2.36 10.85 28.86
CA ALA A 99 1.15 11.61 28.54
C ALA A 99 0.14 11.59 29.69
N THR A 100 -0.02 10.47 30.39
CA THR A 100 -0.91 10.35 31.56
C THR A 100 -0.42 11.24 32.71
N LYS A 101 0.88 11.22 33.00
CA LYS A 101 1.48 12.09 34.03
C LYS A 101 1.29 13.57 33.69
N LEU A 102 1.47 13.93 32.42
CA LEU A 102 1.24 15.30 31.95
C LEU A 102 -0.23 15.69 32.09
N ALA A 103 -1.15 14.87 31.59
CA ALA A 103 -2.58 15.13 31.64
C ALA A 103 -3.10 15.30 33.08
N ALA A 104 -2.59 14.50 34.02
CA ALA A 104 -2.91 14.61 35.44
C ALA A 104 -2.46 15.93 36.08
N ALA A 105 -1.46 16.60 35.50
CA ALA A 105 -0.98 17.91 35.94
C ALA A 105 -1.73 19.08 35.30
N LEU A 106 -2.62 18.84 34.32
CA LEU A 106 -3.37 19.89 33.64
C LEU A 106 -4.66 20.23 34.39
N GLU A 107 -4.84 21.52 34.68
CA GLU A 107 -6.09 22.06 35.23
C GLU A 107 -7.09 22.44 34.13
N ALA A 108 -8.33 21.97 34.25
CA ALA A 108 -9.44 22.34 33.38
C ALA A 108 -9.72 23.84 33.46
N THR A 109 -10.14 24.45 32.35
CA THR A 109 -10.39 25.92 32.19
C THR A 109 -9.15 26.81 32.28
N VAL A 110 -7.99 26.26 32.66
CA VAL A 110 -6.69 26.96 32.63
C VAL A 110 -5.85 26.47 31.44
N HIS A 111 -5.71 25.15 31.29
CA HIS A 111 -4.85 24.55 30.27
C HIS A 111 -5.62 23.90 29.12
N TYR A 112 -6.90 23.55 29.33
CA TYR A 112 -7.75 22.96 28.30
C TYR A 112 -9.23 23.24 28.55
N GLU A 113 -10.02 23.15 27.48
CA GLU A 113 -11.48 23.24 27.49
C GLU A 113 -12.09 21.92 26.99
N VAL A 114 -13.26 21.56 27.52
CA VAL A 114 -14.01 20.36 27.11
C VAL A 114 -15.26 20.83 26.38
N PHE A 115 -15.39 20.44 25.11
CA PHE A 115 -16.59 20.69 24.32
C PHE A 115 -17.48 19.45 24.37
N GLU A 116 -18.77 19.66 24.68
CA GLU A 116 -19.84 18.66 24.50
C GLU A 116 -20.25 18.52 23.03
#